data_AF-A0A7S1SXJ5-F1
#
_entry.id   AF-A0A7S1SXJ5-F1
#
_cell.length_a   1.000
_cell.length_b   1.000
_cell.length_c   1.000
_cell.angle_alpha   90.00
_cell.angle_beta   90.00
_cell.angle_gamma   90.00
#
_symmetry.space_group_name_H-M   'P 1'
#
loop_
_entity.id
_entity.type
_entity.pdbx_description
1 polymer ?
#
loop_
_entity_poly.entity_id
_entity_poly.type
_entity_poly.pdbx_seq_one_letter_code
_entity_poly.pdbx_strand_id
1 'polypeptide(L)'
;SPGMTTVDDELAKGLAMEALINCTNKMIARASDERADLAAINAALVQARSAAVEASEHARAAAEAIEAADGGEGQARLARNATEAEEREAAAKEQVQQIEQALAEKAMAVSEADNLRDAHFITVYRSFVELLNPQLQADEGGMKDEHGESEHAPWVGAALGSLRAFTRFYFVNVAPVASELKDEVLAEGSVHPMLRSTVLASLQV
;
A
#
# COMPACT_ATOMS: atom_id res chain seq x y z
N SER A 1 -26.47 -34.17 -8.27
CA SER A 1 -25.09 -34.70 -8.36
C SER A 1 -24.52 -34.88 -6.96
N PRO A 2 -24.11 -36.10 -6.56
CA PRO A 2 -23.44 -36.30 -5.28
C PRO A 2 -22.02 -35.74 -5.40
N GLY A 3 -21.67 -34.76 -4.56
CA GLY A 3 -20.34 -34.14 -4.53
C GLY A 3 -20.28 -32.64 -4.81
N MET A 4 -21.40 -31.96 -5.08
CA MET A 4 -21.43 -30.49 -5.04
C MET A 4 -21.57 -30.04 -3.60
N THR A 5 -20.52 -29.42 -3.07
CA THR A 5 -20.62 -28.67 -1.81
C THR A 5 -21.51 -27.46 -2.05
N THR A 6 -22.47 -27.28 -1.15
CA THR A 6 -23.33 -26.09 -1.18
C THR A 6 -22.54 -24.86 -0.72
N VAL A 7 -23.03 -23.67 -1.04
CA VAL A 7 -22.46 -22.42 -0.50
C VAL A 7 -22.44 -22.46 1.03
N ASP A 8 -23.48 -23.04 1.63
CA ASP A 8 -23.56 -23.25 3.09
C ASP A 8 -22.43 -24.15 3.60
N ASP A 9 -22.09 -25.23 2.88
CA ASP A 9 -20.99 -26.12 3.25
C ASP A 9 -19.62 -25.43 3.17
N GLU A 10 -19.39 -24.57 2.16
CA GLU A 10 -18.12 -23.86 2.00
C GLU A 10 -17.98 -22.69 2.99
N LEU A 11 -19.08 -21.98 3.29
CA LEU A 11 -19.10 -20.94 4.31
C LEU A 11 -18.96 -21.53 5.72
N ALA A 12 -19.58 -22.68 6.00
CA ALA A 12 -19.46 -23.37 7.28
C ALA A 12 -18.05 -23.93 7.54
N LYS A 13 -17.32 -24.33 6.49
CA LYS A 13 -15.92 -24.78 6.61
C LYS A 13 -14.93 -23.65 6.86
N GLY A 14 -15.28 -22.41 6.53
CA GLY A 14 -14.42 -21.22 6.69
C GLY A 14 -13.21 -21.14 5.75
N LEU A 15 -12.96 -22.16 4.93
CA LEU A 15 -11.80 -22.25 4.02
C LEU A 15 -11.76 -21.10 3.00
N ALA A 16 -12.92 -20.71 2.47
CA ALA A 16 -13.02 -19.58 1.54
C ALA A 16 -12.60 -18.26 2.21
N MET A 17 -13.01 -18.06 3.46
CA MET A 17 -12.65 -16.87 4.24
C MET A 17 -11.16 -16.87 4.60
N GLU A 18 -10.62 -18.03 4.97
CA GLU A 18 -9.19 -18.19 5.23
C GLU A 18 -8.35 -17.89 3.99
N ALA A 19 -8.75 -18.42 2.83
CA ALA A 19 -8.08 -18.12 1.56
C ALA A 19 -8.11 -16.61 1.23
N LEU A 20 -9.25 -15.96 1.44
CA LEU A 20 -9.39 -14.51 1.26
C LEU A 20 -8.47 -13.71 2.20
N ILE A 21 -8.43 -14.07 3.49
CA ILE A 21 -7.56 -13.44 4.50
C ILE A 21 -6.09 -13.62 4.10
N ASN A 22 -5.70 -14.82 3.69
CA ASN A 22 -4.34 -15.11 3.26
C ASN A 22 -3.93 -14.31 2.01
N CYS A 23 -4.84 -14.19 1.04
CA CYS A 23 -4.62 -13.35 -0.14
C CYS A 23 -4.45 -11.87 0.26
N THR A 24 -5.35 -11.37 1.10
CA THR A 24 -5.35 -9.98 1.59
C THR A 24 -4.06 -9.66 2.35
N ASN A 25 -3.62 -10.56 3.24
CA ASN A 25 -2.37 -10.41 3.98
C ASN A 25 -1.16 -10.34 3.06
N LYS A 26 -1.12 -11.15 1.99
CA LYS A 26 -0.04 -11.11 0.99
C LYS A 26 -0.02 -9.79 0.22
N MET A 27 -1.20 -9.24 -0.13
CA MET A 27 -1.28 -7.94 -0.78
C MET A 27 -0.75 -6.81 0.11
N ILE A 28 -1.12 -6.83 1.39
CA ILE A 28 -0.62 -5.86 2.38
C ILE A 28 0.90 -6.02 2.58
N ALA A 29 1.37 -7.25 2.74
CA ALA A 29 2.79 -7.53 2.93
C ALA A 29 3.63 -7.01 1.77
N ARG A 30 3.21 -7.29 0.52
CA ARG A 30 3.89 -6.78 -0.67
C ARG A 30 3.98 -5.26 -0.67
N ALA A 31 2.87 -4.55 -0.41
CA ALA A 31 2.89 -3.08 -0.34
C ALA A 31 3.75 -2.55 0.81
N SER A 32 3.81 -3.27 1.93
CA SER A 32 4.67 -2.93 3.07
C SER A 32 6.15 -3.11 2.73
N ASP A 33 6.52 -4.21 2.07
CA ASP A 33 7.90 -4.52 1.67
C ASP A 33 8.43 -3.48 0.69
N GLU A 34 7.63 -3.11 -0.32
CA GLU A 34 7.99 -2.06 -1.29
C GLU A 34 8.27 -0.71 -0.60
N ARG A 35 7.45 -0.34 0.40
CA ARG A 35 7.66 0.89 1.18
C ARG A 35 8.91 0.82 2.05
N ALA A 36 9.20 -0.34 2.64
CA ALA A 36 10.39 -0.53 3.45
C ALA A 36 11.66 -0.36 2.60
N ASP A 37 11.67 -0.95 1.40
CA ASP A 37 12.76 -0.76 0.45
C ASP A 37 12.90 0.70 0.00
N LEU A 38 11.78 1.39 -0.29
CA LEU A 38 11.82 2.82 -0.64
C LEU A 38 12.44 3.66 0.49
N ALA A 39 12.08 3.37 1.75
CA ALA A 39 12.66 4.03 2.91
C ALA A 39 14.16 3.77 3.04
N ALA A 40 14.62 2.55 2.74
CA ALA A 40 16.04 2.20 2.73
C ALA A 40 16.81 2.96 1.64
N ILE A 41 16.28 3.05 0.41
CA ILE A 41 16.89 3.83 -0.68
C ILE A 41 16.94 5.32 -0.31
N ASN A 42 15.89 5.86 0.29
CA ASN A 42 15.88 7.25 0.73
C ASN A 42 16.93 7.53 1.82
N ALA A 43 17.13 6.60 2.76
CA ALA A 43 18.21 6.70 3.75
C ALA A 43 19.60 6.68 3.08
N ALA A 44 19.81 5.82 2.08
CA ALA A 44 21.03 5.80 1.29
C ALA A 44 21.26 7.11 0.52
N LEU A 45 20.19 7.72 -0.02
CA LEU A 45 20.26 9.01 -0.69
C LEU A 45 20.73 10.13 0.25
N VAL A 46 20.22 10.16 1.48
CA VAL A 46 20.64 11.14 2.49
C VAL A 46 22.13 11.00 2.78
N GLN A 47 22.63 9.77 2.93
CA GLN A 47 24.06 9.51 3.14
C GLN A 47 24.90 9.92 1.94
N ALA A 48 24.48 9.56 0.72
CA ALA A 48 25.18 9.92 -0.51
C ALA A 48 25.26 11.44 -0.71
N ARG A 49 24.19 12.17 -0.40
CA ARG A 49 24.18 13.65 -0.46
C ARG A 49 25.15 14.26 0.55
N SER A 50 25.21 13.74 1.77
CA SER A 50 26.19 14.19 2.77
C SER A 50 27.62 13.99 2.25
N ALA A 51 27.93 12.80 1.74
CA ALA A 51 29.24 12.49 1.18
C ALA A 51 29.60 13.37 -0.03
N ALA A 52 28.62 13.69 -0.89
CA ALA A 52 28.83 14.59 -2.02
C ALA A 52 29.13 16.04 -1.59
N VAL A 53 28.50 16.52 -0.51
CA VAL A 53 28.82 17.84 0.08
C VAL A 53 30.26 17.84 0.62
N GLU A 54 30.63 16.84 1.41
CA GLU A 54 32.00 16.71 1.95
C GLU A 54 33.04 16.64 0.83
N ALA A 55 32.78 15.86 -0.23
CA ALA A 55 33.67 15.78 -1.39
C ALA A 55 33.81 17.12 -2.12
N SER A 56 32.72 17.89 -2.25
CA SER A 56 32.74 19.23 -2.84
C SER A 56 33.54 20.23 -2.00
N GLU A 57 33.42 20.16 -0.68
CA GLU A 57 34.23 20.98 0.23
C GLU A 57 35.72 20.63 0.15
N HIS A 58 36.05 19.34 0.07
CA HIS A 58 37.42 18.87 -0.11
C HIS A 58 38.02 19.30 -1.45
N ALA A 59 37.26 19.19 -2.55
CA ALA A 59 37.69 19.65 -3.86
C ALA A 59 37.97 21.15 -3.87
N ARG A 60 37.07 21.95 -3.31
CA ARG A 60 37.25 23.40 -3.16
C ARG A 60 38.51 23.73 -2.35
N ALA A 61 38.70 23.11 -1.19
CA ALA A 61 39.88 23.36 -0.36
C ALA A 61 41.19 22.97 -1.06
N ALA A 62 41.17 21.89 -1.85
CA ALA A 62 42.33 21.47 -2.64
C ALA A 62 42.65 22.46 -3.77
N ALA A 63 41.63 23.02 -4.43
CA ALA A 63 41.80 24.06 -5.44
C ALA A 63 42.36 25.36 -4.83
N GLU A 64 41.82 25.83 -3.71
CA GLU A 64 42.30 27.02 -2.98
C GLU A 64 43.77 26.85 -2.53
N ALA A 65 44.17 25.65 -2.12
CA ALA A 65 45.54 25.36 -1.73
C ALA A 65 46.54 25.45 -2.90
N ILE A 66 46.11 25.18 -4.13
CA ILE A 66 46.94 25.40 -5.33
C ILE A 66 47.13 26.89 -5.59
N GLU A 67 46.06 27.68 -5.49
CA GLU A 67 46.10 29.13 -5.72
C GLU A 67 47.01 29.84 -4.71
N ALA A 68 47.05 29.36 -3.47
CA ALA A 68 47.88 29.91 -2.41
C ALA A 68 49.38 29.52 -2.49
N ALA A 69 49.77 28.62 -3.40
CA ALA A 69 51.13 28.11 -3.47
C ALA A 69 52.06 28.98 -4.33
N ASP A 70 53.08 29.59 -3.71
CA ASP A 70 54.16 30.32 -4.40
C ASP A 70 55.14 29.33 -5.08
N GLY A 71 54.79 28.85 -6.27
CA GLY A 71 55.68 28.26 -7.29
C GLY A 71 56.85 27.39 -6.80
N GLY A 72 56.67 26.07 -6.71
CA GLY A 72 57.76 25.12 -6.34
C GLY A 72 57.39 23.64 -6.50
N GLU A 73 58.29 22.72 -6.10
CA GLU A 73 58.08 21.25 -6.17
C GLU A 73 56.79 20.79 -5.46
N GLY A 74 56.31 21.53 -4.46
CA GLY A 74 55.04 21.26 -3.77
C GLY A 74 53.80 21.51 -4.63
N GLN A 75 53.88 22.35 -5.67
CA GLN A 75 52.74 22.75 -6.51
C GLN A 75 52.27 21.60 -7.41
N ALA A 76 53.19 20.78 -7.92
CA ALA A 76 52.83 19.59 -8.71
C ALA A 76 52.08 18.55 -7.87
N ARG A 77 52.41 18.41 -6.58
CA ARG A 77 51.69 17.52 -5.65
C ARG A 77 50.31 18.07 -5.32
N LEU A 78 50.20 19.37 -5.07
CA LEU A 78 48.91 20.03 -4.82
C LEU A 78 47.98 19.92 -6.04
N ALA A 79 48.51 20.12 -7.25
CA ALA A 79 47.78 19.93 -8.50
C ALA A 79 47.17 18.52 -8.61
N ARG A 80 47.97 17.47 -8.34
CA ARG A 80 47.46 16.09 -8.33
C ARG A 80 46.36 15.89 -7.28
N ASN A 81 46.56 16.39 -6.07
CA ASN A 81 45.57 16.25 -5.00
C ASN A 81 44.24 16.93 -5.35
N ALA A 82 44.26 18.09 -6.01
CA ALA A 82 43.03 18.75 -6.45
C ALA A 82 42.34 17.98 -7.56
N THR A 83 43.07 17.48 -8.56
CA THR A 83 42.48 16.61 -9.59
C THR A 83 41.83 15.38 -8.97
N GLU A 84 42.50 14.70 -8.03
CA GLU A 84 41.88 13.56 -7.32
C GLU A 84 40.65 13.97 -6.50
N ALA A 85 40.63 15.17 -5.92
CA ALA A 85 39.49 15.66 -5.15
C ALA A 85 38.29 16.02 -6.07
N GLU A 86 38.55 16.63 -7.22
CA GLU A 86 37.56 16.89 -8.28
C GLU A 86 36.96 15.58 -8.81
N GLU A 87 37.79 14.57 -9.07
CA GLU A 87 37.32 13.25 -9.50
C GLU A 87 36.43 12.59 -8.44
N ARG A 88 36.79 12.69 -7.15
CA ARG A 88 35.96 12.19 -6.04
C ARG A 88 34.65 12.94 -5.92
N GLU A 89 34.66 14.27 -6.08
CA GLU A 89 33.44 15.09 -6.09
C GLU A 89 32.52 14.69 -7.24
N ALA A 90 33.07 14.54 -8.45
CA ALA A 90 32.31 14.10 -9.62
C ALA A 90 31.68 12.72 -9.41
N ALA A 91 32.45 11.75 -8.89
CA ALA A 91 31.96 10.41 -8.59
C ALA A 91 30.85 10.43 -7.51
N ALA A 92 31.00 11.24 -6.46
CA ALA A 92 29.98 11.36 -5.42
C ALA A 92 28.68 11.98 -5.95
N LYS A 93 28.77 13.00 -6.81
CA LYS A 93 27.61 13.60 -7.50
C LYS A 93 26.92 12.61 -8.43
N GLU A 94 27.69 11.82 -9.18
CA GLU A 94 27.14 10.76 -10.03
C GLU A 94 26.40 9.70 -9.20
N GLN A 95 26.98 9.27 -8.07
CA GLN A 95 26.33 8.33 -7.16
C GLN A 95 25.00 8.87 -6.62
N VAL A 96 24.93 10.16 -6.27
CA VAL A 96 23.67 10.79 -5.86
C VAL A 96 22.62 10.69 -6.98
N GLN A 97 22.99 11.00 -8.23
CA GLN A 97 22.07 10.93 -9.37
C GLN A 97 21.57 9.50 -9.61
N GLN A 98 22.44 8.50 -9.51
CA GLN A 98 22.06 7.09 -9.66
C GLN A 98 21.05 6.66 -8.57
N ILE A 99 21.27 7.08 -7.32
CA ILE A 99 20.34 6.77 -6.22
C ILE A 99 19.02 7.52 -6.37
N GLU A 100 19.04 8.77 -6.85
CA GLU A 100 17.81 9.54 -7.15
C GLU A 100 16.96 8.85 -8.23
N GLN A 101 17.60 8.30 -9.26
CA GLN A 101 16.91 7.51 -10.28
C GLN A 101 16.30 6.24 -9.67
N ALA A 102 17.07 5.48 -8.88
CA ALA A 102 16.56 4.28 -8.22
C ALA A 102 15.39 4.59 -7.25
N LEU A 103 15.45 5.74 -6.56
CA LEU A 103 14.37 6.21 -5.69
C LEU A 103 13.10 6.50 -6.50
N ALA A 104 13.22 7.17 -7.65
CA ALA A 104 12.08 7.47 -8.51
C ALA A 104 11.43 6.19 -9.08
N GLU A 105 12.25 5.23 -9.55
CA GLU A 105 11.78 3.92 -10.00
C GLU A 105 11.04 3.17 -8.89
N LYS A 106 11.61 3.16 -7.67
CA LYS A 106 10.98 2.48 -6.54
C LYS A 106 9.71 3.17 -6.08
N ALA A 107 9.62 4.50 -6.15
CA ALA A 107 8.40 5.24 -5.82
C ALA A 107 7.23 4.86 -6.74
N MET A 108 7.51 4.61 -8.03
CA MET A 108 6.49 4.08 -8.96
C MET A 108 6.04 2.67 -8.57
N ALA A 109 6.98 1.79 -8.20
CA ALA A 109 6.66 0.42 -7.76
C ALA A 109 5.80 0.40 -6.48
N VAL A 110 6.08 1.29 -5.51
CA VAL A 110 5.23 1.47 -4.31
C VAL A 110 3.83 1.91 -4.72
N SER A 111 3.71 2.90 -5.61
CA SER A 111 2.39 3.36 -6.08
C SER A 111 1.61 2.24 -6.77
N GLU A 112 2.26 1.40 -7.58
CA GLU A 112 1.62 0.25 -8.21
C GLU A 112 1.15 -0.79 -7.16
N ALA A 113 2.00 -1.12 -6.19
CA ALA A 113 1.65 -2.08 -5.13
C ALA A 113 0.48 -1.58 -4.27
N ASP A 114 0.44 -0.28 -3.97
CA ASP A 114 -0.66 0.36 -3.25
C ASP A 114 -1.95 0.33 -4.06
N ASN A 115 -1.90 0.71 -5.34
CA ASN A 115 -3.07 0.65 -6.22
C ASN A 115 -3.65 -0.77 -6.33
N LEU A 116 -2.79 -1.79 -6.41
CA LEU A 116 -3.23 -3.19 -6.46
C LEU A 116 -3.86 -3.65 -5.14
N ARG A 117 -3.27 -3.26 -4.00
CA ARG A 117 -3.84 -3.55 -2.67
C ARG A 117 -5.20 -2.88 -2.51
N ASP A 118 -5.30 -1.63 -2.90
CA ASP A 118 -6.50 -0.81 -2.77
C ASP A 118 -7.62 -1.35 -3.68
N ALA A 119 -7.30 -1.67 -4.93
CA ALA A 119 -8.22 -2.33 -5.87
C ALA A 119 -8.68 -3.71 -5.36
N HIS A 120 -7.82 -4.47 -4.67
CA HIS A 120 -8.20 -5.73 -4.02
C HIS A 120 -9.26 -5.50 -2.95
N PHE A 121 -9.10 -4.51 -2.07
CA PHE A 121 -10.13 -4.19 -1.07
C PHE A 121 -11.46 -3.81 -1.73
N ILE A 122 -11.45 -2.90 -2.71
CA ILE A 122 -12.65 -2.52 -3.47
C ILE A 122 -13.35 -3.75 -4.04
N THR A 123 -12.59 -4.68 -4.64
CA THR A 123 -13.11 -5.91 -5.24
C THR A 123 -13.77 -6.82 -4.21
N VAL A 124 -13.16 -6.97 -3.02
CA VAL A 124 -13.75 -7.76 -1.93
C VAL A 124 -15.09 -7.18 -1.50
N TYR A 125 -15.18 -5.87 -1.27
CA TYR A 125 -16.43 -5.23 -0.89
C TYR A 125 -17.49 -5.33 -1.98
N ARG A 126 -17.15 -5.10 -3.26
CA ARG A 126 -18.06 -5.30 -4.39
C ARG A 126 -18.60 -6.73 -4.44
N SER A 127 -17.74 -7.72 -4.25
CA SER A 127 -18.14 -9.13 -4.24
C SER A 127 -19.15 -9.44 -3.13
N PHE A 128 -18.96 -8.88 -1.92
CA PHE A 128 -19.94 -9.00 -0.84
C PHE A 128 -21.26 -8.28 -1.16
N VAL A 129 -21.22 -7.12 -1.80
CA VAL A 129 -22.43 -6.40 -2.24
C VAL A 129 -23.19 -7.20 -3.29
N GLU A 130 -22.51 -7.70 -4.32
CA GLU A 130 -23.13 -8.53 -5.36
C GLU A 130 -23.76 -9.80 -4.79
N LEU A 131 -23.12 -10.42 -3.79
CA LEU A 131 -23.64 -11.62 -3.13
C LEU A 131 -24.82 -11.34 -2.21
N LEU A 132 -24.74 -10.31 -1.36
CA LEU A 132 -25.69 -10.09 -0.26
C LEU A 132 -26.84 -9.15 -0.63
N ASN A 133 -26.61 -8.14 -1.46
CA ASN A 133 -27.60 -7.11 -1.76
C ASN A 133 -28.89 -7.69 -2.37
N PRO A 134 -28.84 -8.61 -3.36
CA PRO A 134 -30.06 -9.20 -3.90
C PRO A 134 -30.86 -10.03 -2.88
N GLN A 135 -30.15 -10.72 -1.96
CA GLN A 135 -30.80 -11.55 -0.94
C GLN A 135 -31.52 -10.71 0.11
N LEU A 136 -30.92 -9.59 0.49
CA LEU A 136 -31.49 -8.65 1.45
C LEU A 136 -32.67 -7.87 0.83
N GLN A 137 -32.59 -7.51 -0.45
CA GLN A 137 -33.65 -6.79 -1.15
C GLN A 137 -34.87 -7.67 -1.48
N ALA A 138 -34.67 -8.96 -1.74
CA ALA A 138 -35.76 -9.90 -2.03
C ALA A 138 -36.78 -10.00 -0.88
N ASP A 139 -36.37 -9.65 0.34
CA ASP A 139 -37.17 -9.82 1.56
C ASP A 139 -37.92 -8.56 2.00
N GLU A 140 -37.64 -7.38 1.43
CA GLU A 140 -38.44 -6.17 1.70
C GLU A 140 -39.91 -6.34 1.24
N GLY A 141 -40.21 -7.35 0.41
CA GLY A 141 -41.55 -7.76 0.00
C GLY A 141 -42.04 -9.11 0.55
N GLY A 142 -41.30 -9.76 1.46
CA GLY A 142 -41.59 -11.10 2.00
C GLY A 142 -42.52 -11.11 3.22
N MET A 143 -43.19 -12.24 3.46
CA MET A 143 -43.96 -12.48 4.69
C MET A 143 -43.01 -12.50 5.88
N LYS A 144 -43.08 -11.44 6.70
CA LYS A 144 -42.44 -11.43 8.02
C LYS A 144 -43.00 -12.56 8.88
N ASP A 145 -42.15 -13.19 9.67
CA ASP A 145 -42.59 -14.18 10.65
C ASP A 145 -43.46 -13.53 11.75
N GLU A 146 -43.91 -14.36 12.70
CA GLU A 146 -44.73 -13.96 13.86
C GLU A 146 -44.07 -12.88 14.73
N HIS A 147 -42.75 -12.69 14.59
CA HIS A 147 -41.91 -11.76 15.34
C HIS A 147 -41.50 -10.52 14.51
N GLY A 148 -41.89 -10.45 13.24
CA GLY A 148 -41.59 -9.32 12.36
C GLY A 148 -40.21 -9.41 11.70
N GLU A 149 -39.50 -10.54 11.82
CA GLU A 149 -38.19 -10.76 11.21
C GLU A 149 -38.35 -11.42 9.84
N SER A 150 -37.55 -10.94 8.89
CA SER A 150 -37.41 -11.51 7.56
C SER A 150 -36.47 -12.70 7.64
N GLU A 151 -36.97 -13.90 7.32
CA GLU A 151 -36.23 -15.15 7.48
C GLU A 151 -35.22 -15.33 6.32
N HIS A 152 -34.11 -14.60 6.39
CA HIS A 152 -33.00 -14.80 5.45
C HIS A 152 -32.38 -16.18 5.64
N ALA A 153 -31.86 -16.74 4.54
CA ALA A 153 -31.09 -17.98 4.62
C ALA A 153 -29.94 -17.84 5.65
N PRO A 154 -29.68 -18.85 6.50
CA PRO A 154 -28.70 -18.75 7.60
C PRO A 154 -27.31 -18.25 7.18
N TRP A 155 -26.91 -18.54 5.94
CA TRP A 155 -25.62 -18.12 5.40
C TRP A 155 -25.50 -16.60 5.18
N VAL A 156 -26.61 -15.88 5.00
CA VAL A 156 -26.62 -14.42 4.84
C VAL A 156 -26.09 -13.74 6.11
N GLY A 157 -26.56 -14.20 7.27
CA GLY A 157 -26.08 -13.72 8.57
C GLY A 157 -24.61 -14.05 8.80
N ALA A 158 -24.17 -15.25 8.43
CA ALA A 158 -22.77 -15.65 8.52
C ALA A 158 -21.87 -14.76 7.63
N ALA A 159 -22.25 -14.52 6.38
CA ALA A 159 -21.51 -13.68 5.44
C ALA A 159 -21.46 -12.20 5.87
N LEU A 160 -22.55 -11.64 6.40
CA LEU A 160 -22.54 -10.31 7.02
C LEU A 160 -21.59 -10.25 8.22
N GLY A 161 -21.57 -11.30 9.05
CA GLY A 161 -20.62 -11.45 10.16
C GLY A 161 -19.16 -11.46 9.68
N SER A 162 -18.85 -12.25 8.64
CA SER A 162 -17.53 -12.30 8.03
C SER A 162 -17.10 -10.95 7.44
N LEU A 163 -17.98 -10.25 6.74
CA LEU A 163 -17.71 -8.91 6.20
C LEU A 163 -17.41 -7.90 7.32
N ARG A 164 -18.18 -7.94 8.42
CA ARG A 164 -17.93 -7.11 9.59
C ARG A 164 -16.56 -7.40 10.19
N ALA A 165 -16.23 -8.67 10.39
CA ALA A 165 -14.96 -9.09 10.95
C ALA A 165 -13.78 -8.68 10.05
N PHE A 166 -13.90 -8.90 8.74
CA PHE A 166 -12.91 -8.48 7.73
C PHE A 166 -12.67 -6.97 7.79
N THR A 167 -13.73 -6.17 7.78
CA THR A 167 -13.64 -4.70 7.83
C THR A 167 -12.95 -4.23 9.10
N ARG A 168 -13.30 -4.81 10.26
CA ARG A 168 -12.65 -4.48 11.54
C ARG A 168 -11.18 -4.89 11.57
N PHE A 169 -10.83 -6.02 10.98
CA PHE A 169 -9.46 -6.51 10.98
C PHE A 169 -8.56 -5.66 10.07
N TYR A 170 -9.09 -5.19 8.94
CA TYR A 170 -8.32 -4.45 7.95
C TYR A 170 -8.58 -2.94 7.92
N PHE A 171 -9.26 -2.37 8.91
CA PHE A 171 -9.73 -0.98 8.87
C PHE A 171 -8.64 0.04 8.49
N VAL A 172 -7.41 -0.08 9.03
CA VAL A 172 -6.28 0.80 8.69
C VAL A 172 -5.91 0.72 7.21
N ASN A 173 -5.98 -0.48 6.63
CA ASN A 173 -5.65 -0.71 5.22
C ASN A 173 -6.81 -0.37 4.28
N VAL A 174 -8.04 -0.33 4.79
CA VAL A 174 -9.23 0.09 4.04
C VAL A 174 -9.40 1.61 4.07
N ALA A 175 -8.89 2.30 5.09
CA ALA A 175 -9.01 3.75 5.24
C ALA A 175 -8.65 4.57 3.97
N PRO A 176 -7.57 4.25 3.21
CA PRO A 176 -7.24 4.98 1.98
C PRO A 176 -8.34 4.95 0.91
N VAL A 177 -9.13 3.88 0.86
CA VAL A 177 -10.22 3.70 -0.12
C VAL A 177 -11.61 3.91 0.48
N ALA A 178 -11.71 4.40 1.72
CA ALA A 178 -12.99 4.47 2.42
C ALA A 178 -14.00 5.41 1.74
N SER A 179 -13.56 6.51 1.14
CA SER A 179 -14.46 7.42 0.40
C SER A 179 -15.01 6.74 -0.85
N GLU A 180 -14.15 6.15 -1.68
CA GLU A 180 -14.55 5.42 -2.88
C GLU A 180 -15.50 4.27 -2.53
N LEU A 181 -15.21 3.53 -1.45
CA LEU A 181 -16.11 2.49 -0.95
C LEU A 181 -17.49 3.05 -0.58
N LYS A 182 -17.54 4.18 0.13
CA LYS A 182 -18.80 4.77 0.59
C LYS A 182 -19.65 5.30 -0.58
N ASP A 183 -19.01 5.90 -1.56
CA ASP A 183 -19.65 6.65 -2.62
C ASP A 183 -19.99 5.77 -3.83
N GLU A 184 -19.13 4.82 -4.17
CA GLU A 184 -19.29 3.97 -5.36
C GLU A 184 -19.76 2.55 -5.05
N VAL A 185 -19.16 1.89 -4.05
CA VAL A 185 -19.45 0.47 -3.77
C VAL A 185 -20.67 0.31 -2.86
N LEU A 186 -20.78 1.17 -1.86
CA LEU A 186 -21.84 1.14 -0.85
C LEU A 186 -22.88 2.22 -1.09
N ALA A 187 -22.97 2.78 -2.29
CA ALA A 187 -23.76 3.97 -2.64
C ALA A 187 -25.16 3.98 -1.99
N GLU A 188 -25.51 5.13 -1.39
CA GLU A 188 -26.79 5.29 -0.71
C GLU A 188 -27.97 5.11 -1.67
N GLY A 189 -29.00 4.40 -1.23
CA GLY A 189 -30.16 4.06 -2.06
C GLY A 189 -29.93 2.93 -3.07
N SER A 190 -28.68 2.52 -3.33
CA SER A 190 -28.36 1.39 -4.22
C SER A 190 -28.06 0.10 -3.44
N VAL A 191 -27.54 0.23 -2.22
CA VAL A 191 -27.19 -0.88 -1.34
C VAL A 191 -28.09 -0.94 -0.11
N HIS A 192 -28.53 -2.14 0.25
CA HIS A 192 -29.42 -2.37 1.38
C HIS A 192 -28.86 -1.79 2.70
N PRO A 193 -29.67 -1.10 3.52
CA PRO A 193 -29.19 -0.38 4.71
C PRO A 193 -28.44 -1.25 5.72
N MET A 194 -28.83 -2.52 5.89
CA MET A 194 -28.15 -3.45 6.79
C MET A 194 -26.71 -3.76 6.34
N LEU A 195 -26.51 -3.90 5.03
CA LEU A 195 -25.19 -4.18 4.46
C LEU A 195 -24.29 -2.93 4.56
N ARG A 196 -24.82 -1.77 4.17
CA ARG A 196 -24.12 -0.47 4.27
C ARG A 196 -23.72 -0.18 5.71
N SER A 197 -24.63 -0.32 6.68
CA SER A 197 -24.33 -0.07 8.10
C SER A 197 -23.31 -1.06 8.68
N THR A 198 -23.32 -2.32 8.24
CA THR A 198 -22.34 -3.34 8.69
C THR A 198 -20.89 -2.94 8.36
N VAL A 199 -20.66 -2.38 7.18
CA VAL A 199 -19.33 -1.91 6.76
C VAL A 199 -19.02 -0.56 7.38
N LEU A 200 -19.89 0.44 7.22
CA LEU A 200 -19.60 1.81 7.63
C LEU A 200 -19.41 1.96 9.14
N ALA A 201 -20.21 1.25 9.96
CA ALA A 201 -20.03 1.28 11.41
C ALA A 201 -18.67 0.70 11.86
N SER A 202 -18.07 -0.16 11.04
CA SER A 202 -16.78 -0.79 11.33
C SER A 202 -15.59 0.06 10.85
N LEU A 203 -15.81 1.01 9.93
CA LEU A 203 -14.76 1.86 9.37
C LEU A 203 -14.46 3.12 10.21
N GLN A 204 -15.21 3.39 11.28
CA GLN A 204 -15.07 4.59 12.13
C GLN A 204 -14.95 5.91 11.34
N VAL A 205 -15.66 6.02 10.20
CA VAL A 205 -15.75 7.25 9.40
C VAL A 205 -16.83 8.17 9.97
#